data_AF-A0AAU4AKS8-F1
#
_entry.id   AF-A0AAU4AKS8-F1
#
_cell.length_a   1.000
_cell.length_b   1.000
_cell.length_c   1.000
_cell.angle_alpha   90.00
_cell.angle_beta   90.00
_cell.angle_gamma   90.00
#
_symmetry.space_group_name_H-M   'P 1'
#
loop_
_entity.id
_entity.type
_entity.pdbx_description
1 polymer ?
#
loop_
_entity_poly.entity_id
_entity_poly.type
_entity_poly.pdbx_seq_one_letter_code
_entity_poly.pdbx_strand_id
1 'polypeptide(L)'
;METKSDRLSMLLAALRSLVSTGLLVTAYYVLPLASPVSPATVFAFIGGTAAVAVLLSWQIGVIRRSARPTLRAVEALATTLPLFLSLYAAAYYLLQRSAPQSFGGPLSRTDALYFTLTVFSTVGFGDITPHSQAARILAMGQMTLDLL
;
A
#
# COMPACT_ATOMS: atom_id res chain seq x y z
N MET A 1 5.36 -33.43 -9.72
CA MET A 1 6.83 -33.26 -9.60
C MET A 1 7.15 -31.84 -10.02
N GLU A 2 7.40 -30.92 -9.08
CA GLU A 2 7.99 -29.61 -9.40
C GLU A 2 9.38 -29.81 -9.97
N THR A 3 9.68 -29.15 -11.09
CA THR A 3 11.01 -29.20 -11.68
C THR A 3 11.95 -28.27 -10.92
N LYS A 4 13.26 -28.56 -10.90
CA LYS A 4 14.29 -27.72 -10.25
C LYS A 4 14.25 -26.24 -10.72
N SER A 5 13.76 -26.02 -11.95
CA SER A 5 13.55 -24.71 -12.57
C SER A 5 12.42 -23.90 -11.90
N ASP A 6 11.33 -24.56 -11.51
CA ASP A 6 10.19 -23.89 -10.86
C ASP A 6 10.58 -23.37 -9.47
N ARG A 7 11.39 -24.13 -8.72
CA ARG A 7 11.90 -23.71 -7.40
C ARG A 7 12.81 -22.49 -7.47
N LEU A 8 13.72 -22.44 -8.45
CA LEU A 8 14.60 -21.28 -8.64
C LEU A 8 13.81 -20.03 -9.01
N SER A 9 12.79 -20.19 -9.86
CA SER A 9 11.88 -19.11 -10.25
C SER A 9 11.11 -18.55 -9.05
N MET A 10 10.58 -19.42 -8.19
CA MET A 10 9.91 -19.03 -6.95
C MET A 10 10.85 -18.32 -5.97
N LEU A 11 12.07 -18.81 -5.80
CA LEU A 11 13.07 -18.17 -4.94
C LEU A 11 13.46 -16.78 -5.44
N LEU A 12 13.66 -16.62 -6.75
CA LEU A 12 13.95 -15.32 -7.36
C LEU A 12 12.76 -14.36 -7.24
N ALA A 13 11.52 -14.84 -7.42
CA ALA A 13 10.32 -14.05 -7.23
C ALA A 13 10.15 -13.60 -5.77
N ALA A 14 10.38 -14.50 -4.82
CA ALA A 14 10.34 -14.20 -3.39
C ALA A 14 11.44 -13.20 -2.99
N LEU A 15 12.67 -13.38 -3.50
CA LEU A 15 13.78 -12.45 -3.26
C LEU A 15 13.46 -11.07 -3.85
N ARG A 16 12.97 -11.01 -5.09
CA ARG A 16 12.58 -9.75 -5.73
C ARG A 16 11.49 -9.04 -4.93
N SER A 17 10.47 -9.78 -4.47
CA SER A 17 9.39 -9.28 -3.61
C SER A 17 9.93 -8.70 -2.31
N LEU A 18 10.83 -9.42 -1.64
CA LEU A 18 11.41 -8.99 -0.38
C LEU A 18 12.26 -7.73 -0.56
N VAL A 19 13.06 -7.68 -1.62
CA VAL A 19 13.87 -6.51 -1.97
C VAL A 19 12.98 -5.32 -2.32
N SER A 20 11.95 -5.48 -3.16
CA SER A 20 11.05 -4.38 -3.53
C SER A 20 10.27 -3.87 -2.33
N THR A 21 9.77 -4.77 -1.47
CA THR A 21 9.09 -4.42 -0.23
C THR A 21 10.03 -3.65 0.69
N GLY A 22 11.24 -4.18 0.92
CA GLY A 22 12.25 -3.54 1.76
C GLY A 22 12.63 -2.15 1.25
N LEU A 23 12.82 -1.97 -0.06
CA LEU A 23 13.13 -0.68 -0.67
C LEU A 23 11.98 0.32 -0.51
N LEU A 24 10.73 -0.09 -0.76
CA LEU A 24 9.57 0.80 -0.66
C LEU A 24 9.30 1.21 0.79
N VAL A 25 9.39 0.27 1.73
CA VAL A 25 9.27 0.57 3.15
C VAL A 25 10.41 1.48 3.61
N THR A 26 11.65 1.22 3.19
CA THR A 26 12.80 2.10 3.50
C THR A 26 12.58 3.49 2.93
N ALA A 27 12.13 3.60 1.67
CA ALA A 27 11.79 4.88 1.06
C ALA A 27 10.71 5.62 1.87
N TYR A 28 9.67 4.92 2.34
CA TYR A 28 8.65 5.49 3.22
C TYR A 28 9.24 6.09 4.51
N TYR A 29 10.24 5.45 5.13
CA TYR A 29 10.89 5.98 6.34
C TYR A 29 11.92 7.08 6.07
N VAL A 30 12.57 7.08 4.91
CA VAL A 30 13.62 8.05 4.55
C VAL A 30 13.05 9.30 3.89
N LEU A 31 11.93 9.20 3.16
CA LEU A 31 11.36 10.34 2.45
C LEU A 31 11.08 11.50 3.43
N PRO A 32 11.43 12.74 3.07
CA PRO A 32 11.16 13.92 3.88
C PRO A 32 9.68 14.27 3.78
N LEU A 33 8.84 13.52 4.49
CA LEU A 33 7.41 13.79 4.70
C LEU A 33 7.19 14.98 5.67
N ALA A 34 8.09 15.96 5.63
CA ALA A 34 8.09 17.13 6.50
C ALA A 34 7.33 18.31 5.90
N SER A 35 7.10 18.30 4.59
CA SER A 35 6.35 19.34 3.88
C SER A 35 4.89 19.37 4.34
N PRO A 36 4.30 20.55 4.57
CA PRO A 36 2.87 20.69 4.82
C PRO A 36 2.05 20.09 3.67
N VAL A 37 0.86 19.59 3.98
CA VAL A 37 -0.09 19.14 2.95
C VAL A 37 -0.43 20.32 2.05
N SER A 38 -0.04 20.20 0.78
CA SER A 38 -0.28 21.17 -0.28
C SER A 38 -1.19 20.57 -1.36
N PRO A 39 -1.83 21.39 -2.22
CA PRO A 39 -2.60 20.88 -3.35
C PRO A 39 -1.80 19.91 -4.22
N ALA A 40 -0.51 20.19 -4.45
CA ALA A 40 0.38 19.31 -5.19
C ALA A 40 0.54 17.93 -4.53
N THR A 41 0.63 17.87 -3.20
CA THR A 41 0.72 16.61 -2.45
C THR A 41 -0.58 15.81 -2.57
N VAL A 42 -1.73 16.49 -2.54
CA VAL A 42 -3.05 15.87 -2.74
C VAL A 42 -3.18 15.32 -4.15
N PHE A 43 -2.81 16.10 -5.18
CA PHE A 43 -2.81 15.63 -6.57
C PHE A 43 -1.84 14.47 -6.79
N ALA A 44 -0.65 14.50 -6.19
CA ALA A 44 0.30 13.40 -6.26
C ALA A 44 -0.26 12.13 -5.59
N PHE A 45 -0.93 12.26 -4.44
CA PHE A 45 -1.59 11.13 -3.79
C PHE A 45 -2.74 10.56 -4.63
N ILE A 46 -3.62 11.40 -5.16
CA ILE A 46 -4.73 10.98 -6.02
C ILE A 46 -4.19 10.32 -7.30
N GLY A 47 -3.18 10.92 -7.93
CA GLY A 47 -2.54 10.38 -9.13
C GLY A 47 -1.83 9.05 -8.86
N GLY A 48 -1.11 8.93 -7.74
CA GLY A 48 -0.49 7.68 -7.31
C GLY A 48 -1.52 6.58 -7.04
N THR A 49 -2.63 6.93 -6.38
CA THR A 49 -3.75 6.01 -6.10
C THR A 49 -4.40 5.54 -7.39
N ALA A 50 -4.70 6.45 -8.32
CA ALA A 50 -5.24 6.13 -9.63
C ALA A 50 -4.29 5.25 -10.45
N ALA A 51 -2.98 5.54 -10.41
CA ALA A 51 -1.97 4.72 -11.08
C ALA A 51 -1.92 3.30 -10.52
N VAL A 52 -2.02 3.13 -9.20
CA VAL A 52 -2.12 1.80 -8.56
C VAL A 52 -3.39 1.08 -9.00
N ALA A 53 -4.55 1.75 -9.01
CA ALA A 53 -5.82 1.15 -9.43
C ALA A 53 -5.78 0.68 -10.90
N VAL A 54 -5.21 1.50 -11.79
CA VAL A 54 -4.99 1.16 -13.20
C VAL A 54 -4.03 -0.02 -13.33
N LEU A 55 -2.93 -0.02 -12.56
CA LEU A 55 -1.96 -1.10 -12.54
C LEU A 55 -2.60 -2.42 -12.09
N LEU A 56 -3.40 -2.43 -11.03
CA LEU A 56 -4.13 -3.61 -10.54
C LEU A 56 -5.11 -4.12 -11.60
N SER A 57 -5.92 -3.23 -12.18
CA SER A 57 -6.87 -3.57 -13.24
C SER A 57 -6.18 -4.20 -14.45
N TRP A 58 -5.04 -3.64 -14.85
CA TRP A 58 -4.21 -4.18 -15.92
C TRP A 58 -3.60 -5.54 -15.56
N GLN A 59 -3.05 -5.68 -14.34
CA GLN A 59 -2.49 -6.93 -13.84
C GLN A 59 -3.54 -8.05 -13.84
N ILE A 60 -4.77 -7.79 -13.40
CA ILE A 60 -5.88 -8.75 -13.46
C ILE A 60 -6.13 -9.22 -14.89
N GLY A 61 -6.17 -8.30 -15.86
CA GLY A 61 -6.32 -8.64 -17.27
C GLY A 61 -5.21 -9.52 -17.82
N VAL A 62 -3.96 -9.25 -17.43
CA VAL A 62 -2.79 -10.04 -17.83
C VAL A 62 -2.75 -11.41 -17.14
N ILE A 63 -3.07 -11.48 -15.84
CA ILE A 63 -3.14 -12.71 -15.06
C ILE A 63 -4.16 -13.66 -15.68
N ARG A 64 -5.35 -13.17 -16.02
CA ARG A 64 -6.43 -13.97 -16.65
C ARG A 64 -6.04 -14.59 -17.99
N ARG A 65 -5.10 -13.99 -18.72
CA ARG A 65 -4.63 -14.48 -20.03
C ARG A 65 -3.33 -15.30 -19.96
N SER A 66 -2.76 -15.48 -18.77
CA SER A 66 -1.47 -16.15 -18.59
C SER A 66 -1.62 -17.67 -18.52
N ALA A 67 -0.62 -18.39 -19.07
CA ALA A 67 -0.51 -19.85 -18.92
C ALA A 67 -0.21 -20.29 -17.47
N ARG A 68 0.30 -19.39 -16.62
CA ARG A 68 0.61 -19.64 -15.20
C ARG A 68 0.05 -18.51 -14.32
N PRO A 69 -1.29 -18.43 -14.14
CA PRO A 69 -1.95 -17.28 -13.53
C PRO A 69 -1.55 -17.05 -12.07
N THR A 70 -1.34 -18.09 -11.28
CA THR A 70 -0.94 -17.98 -9.87
C THR A 70 0.44 -17.35 -9.68
N LEU A 71 1.44 -17.78 -10.46
CA LEU A 71 2.79 -17.21 -10.39
C LEU A 71 2.79 -15.72 -10.78
N ARG A 72 2.08 -15.39 -11.87
CA ARG A 72 1.92 -14.00 -12.32
C ARG A 72 1.20 -13.13 -11.30
N ALA A 73 0.20 -13.68 -10.60
CA ALA A 73 -0.50 -12.98 -9.53
C ALA A 73 0.42 -12.69 -8.34
N VAL A 74 1.23 -13.67 -7.92
CA VAL A 74 2.21 -13.47 -6.84
C VAL A 74 3.24 -12.41 -7.22
N GLU A 75 3.77 -12.43 -8.45
CA GLU A 75 4.73 -11.41 -8.93
C GLU A 75 4.13 -10.00 -9.01
N ALA A 76 2.87 -9.90 -9.43
CA ALA A 76 2.13 -8.65 -9.50
C ALA A 76 1.92 -8.08 -8.09
N LEU A 77 1.34 -8.87 -7.19
CA LEU A 77 1.06 -8.49 -5.80
C LEU A 77 2.33 -8.13 -5.04
N ALA A 78 3.42 -8.88 -5.23
CA ALA A 78 4.73 -8.64 -4.62
C ALA A 78 5.28 -7.21 -4.83
N THR A 79 4.84 -6.53 -5.88
CA THR A 79 5.30 -5.17 -6.20
C THR A 79 4.26 -4.10 -5.93
N THR A 80 3.00 -4.36 -6.33
CA THR A 80 1.93 -3.38 -6.19
C THR A 80 1.52 -3.16 -4.74
N LEU A 81 1.48 -4.23 -3.94
CA LEU A 81 0.97 -4.20 -2.57
C LEU A 81 1.87 -3.36 -1.64
N PRO A 82 3.21 -3.55 -1.58
CA PRO A 82 4.05 -2.69 -0.77
C PRO A 82 3.99 -1.21 -1.16
N LEU A 83 3.85 -0.92 -2.46
CA LEU A 83 3.72 0.45 -2.97
C LEU A 83 2.41 1.07 -2.48
N PHE A 84 1.30 0.35 -2.63
CA PHE A 84 -0.02 0.77 -2.18
C PHE A 84 -0.06 1.03 -0.66
N LEU A 85 0.45 0.09 0.13
CA LEU A 85 0.49 0.24 1.59
C LEU A 85 1.36 1.43 2.01
N SER A 86 2.52 1.63 1.38
CA SER A 86 3.41 2.76 1.68
C SER A 86 2.77 4.10 1.32
N LEU A 87 2.02 4.15 0.20
CA LEU A 87 1.30 5.35 -0.25
C LEU A 87 0.22 5.76 0.76
N TYR A 88 -0.62 4.82 1.19
CA TYR A 88 -1.67 5.09 2.18
C TYR A 88 -1.10 5.40 3.57
N ALA A 89 -0.05 4.71 3.99
CA ALA A 89 0.66 5.01 5.25
C ALA A 89 1.21 6.44 5.27
N ALA A 90 1.73 6.93 4.13
CA ALA A 90 2.16 8.32 3.99
C ALA A 90 0.99 9.29 4.07
N ALA A 91 -0.13 8.98 3.43
CA ALA A 91 -1.32 9.82 3.45
C ALA A 91 -1.91 9.95 4.88
N TYR A 92 -2.02 8.86 5.63
CA TYR A 92 -2.49 8.92 7.03
C TYR A 92 -1.54 9.69 7.93
N TYR A 93 -0.22 9.45 7.80
CA TYR A 93 0.79 10.18 8.57
C TYR A 93 0.75 11.68 8.31
N LEU A 94 0.69 12.09 7.03
CA LEU A 94 0.61 13.51 6.64
C LEU A 94 -0.72 14.16 7.06
N LEU A 95 -1.83 13.42 6.98
CA LEU A 95 -3.14 13.90 7.43
C LEU A 95 -3.14 14.14 8.93
N GLN A 96 -2.66 13.20 9.75
CA GLN A 96 -2.57 13.37 11.20
C GLN A 96 -1.67 14.54 11.57
N ARG A 97 -0.52 14.70 10.89
CA ARG A 97 0.39 15.81 11.12
C ARG A 97 -0.23 17.18 10.80
N SER A 98 -1.04 17.24 9.74
CA SER A 98 -1.67 18.49 9.28
C SER A 98 -2.94 18.82 10.07
N ALA A 99 -3.61 17.81 10.61
CA ALA A 99 -4.86 17.91 11.34
C ALA A 99 -4.83 16.93 12.53
N PRO A 100 -4.31 17.35 13.70
CA PRO A 100 -4.07 16.48 14.86
C PRO A 100 -5.32 15.76 15.41
N GLN A 101 -6.51 16.29 15.14
CA GLN A 101 -7.80 15.67 15.47
C GLN A 101 -8.25 14.56 14.51
N SER A 102 -7.42 14.17 13.54
CA SER A 102 -7.79 13.19 12.51
C SER A 102 -7.88 11.76 13.04
N PHE A 103 -7.08 11.44 14.04
CA PHE A 103 -7.05 10.16 14.74
C PHE A 103 -7.13 10.37 16.26
N GLY A 104 -7.31 9.29 17.02
CA GLY A 104 -7.38 9.32 18.49
C GLY A 104 -6.11 9.80 19.19
N GLY A 105 -4.99 9.91 18.48
CA GLY A 105 -3.71 10.38 19.01
C GLY A 105 -2.68 10.63 17.90
N PRO A 106 -1.49 11.17 18.23
CA PRO A 106 -0.41 11.34 17.27
C PRO A 106 0.00 9.99 16.70
N LEU A 107 0.22 9.95 15.38
CA LEU A 107 0.70 8.76 14.68
C LEU A 107 2.19 8.92 14.38
N SER A 108 3.00 7.96 14.82
CA SER A 108 4.31 7.74 14.24
C SER A 108 4.18 7.21 12.80
N ARG A 109 5.29 7.18 12.04
CA ARG A 109 5.31 6.53 10.73
C ARG A 109 4.96 5.05 10.83
N THR A 110 5.41 4.40 11.92
CA THR A 110 5.10 3.00 12.17
C THR A 110 3.63 2.81 12.50
N ASP A 111 3.02 3.69 13.27
CA ASP A 111 1.59 3.62 13.60
C ASP A 111 0.71 3.79 12.35
N ALA A 112 1.09 4.72 11.46
CA ALA A 112 0.38 4.91 10.20
C ALA A 112 0.51 3.69 9.28
N LEU A 113 1.71 3.11 9.16
CA LEU A 113 1.92 1.87 8.40
C LEU A 113 1.16 0.70 9.02
N TYR A 114 1.20 0.55 10.33
CA TYR A 114 0.46 -0.46 11.07
C TYR A 114 -1.05 -0.32 10.82
N PHE A 115 -1.62 0.88 10.97
CA PHE A 115 -3.03 1.14 10.66
C PHE A 115 -3.37 0.74 9.21
N THR A 116 -2.56 1.15 8.22
CA THR A 116 -2.76 0.74 6.82
C THR A 116 -2.76 -0.78 6.66
N LEU A 117 -1.83 -1.49 7.29
CA LEU A 117 -1.81 -2.96 7.27
C LEU A 117 -3.05 -3.56 7.93
N THR A 118 -3.51 -3.03 9.07
CA THR A 118 -4.71 -3.56 9.75
C THR A 118 -5.98 -3.40 8.93
N VAL A 119 -6.10 -2.30 8.16
CA VAL A 119 -7.21 -2.06 7.23
C VAL A 119 -7.12 -3.03 6.05
N PHE A 120 -5.94 -3.10 5.40
CA PHE A 120 -5.71 -3.96 4.24
C PHE A 120 -5.92 -5.44 4.55
N SER A 121 -5.38 -5.90 5.68
CA SER A 121 -5.54 -7.30 6.13
C SER A 121 -6.92 -7.59 6.71
N THR A 122 -7.78 -6.57 6.86
CA THR A 122 -9.10 -6.66 7.49
C THR A 122 -9.08 -7.17 8.94
N VAL A 123 -7.95 -7.05 9.64
CA VAL A 123 -7.81 -7.44 11.05
C VAL A 123 -8.45 -6.41 11.98
N GLY A 124 -8.16 -5.11 11.77
CA GLY A 124 -8.80 -4.01 12.49
C GLY A 124 -8.77 -4.11 14.03
N PHE A 125 -7.59 -4.15 14.64
CA PHE A 125 -7.44 -4.25 16.12
C PHE A 125 -8.17 -3.14 16.91
N GLY A 126 -8.43 -1.99 16.29
CA GLY A 126 -9.26 -0.92 16.87
C GLY A 126 -8.53 0.03 17.81
N ASP A 127 -7.22 -0.14 18.00
CA ASP A 127 -6.34 0.75 18.75
C ASP A 127 -6.07 2.09 18.04
N ILE A 128 -6.10 2.10 16.69
CA ILE A 128 -6.05 3.31 15.87
C ILE A 128 -7.33 3.42 15.06
N THR A 129 -8.05 4.54 15.19
CA THR A 129 -9.29 4.79 14.46
C THR A 129 -9.38 6.22 13.90
N PRO A 130 -9.99 6.40 12.70
CA PRO A 130 -10.18 7.71 12.09
C PRO A 130 -11.35 8.47 12.74
N HIS A 131 -11.05 9.67 13.23
CA HIS A 131 -12.01 10.57 13.89
C HIS A 131 -12.53 11.67 12.96
N SER A 132 -11.67 12.23 12.10
CA SER A 132 -12.09 13.27 11.15
C SER A 132 -12.77 12.68 9.92
N GLN A 133 -13.65 13.48 9.28
CA GLN A 133 -14.29 13.06 8.02
C GLN A 133 -13.28 12.77 6.92
N ALA A 134 -12.22 13.59 6.82
CA ALA A 134 -11.15 13.35 5.86
C ALA A 134 -10.44 12.00 6.10
N ALA A 135 -10.15 11.65 7.36
CA ALA A 135 -9.52 10.37 7.69
C ALA A 135 -10.43 9.18 7.38
N ARG A 136 -11.74 9.32 7.64
CA ARG A 136 -12.74 8.30 7.30
C ARG A 136 -12.88 8.10 5.79
N ILE A 137 -12.96 9.18 5.02
CA ILE A 137 -13.03 9.12 3.55
C ILE A 137 -11.77 8.46 2.99
N LEU A 138 -10.59 8.83 3.50
CA LEU A 138 -9.33 8.23 3.10
C LEU A 138 -9.31 6.72 3.39
N ALA A 139 -9.75 6.31 4.58
CA ALA A 139 -9.89 4.89 4.95
C ALA A 139 -10.89 4.13 4.07
N MET A 140 -12.06 4.70 3.80
CA MET A 140 -13.05 4.11 2.89
C MET A 140 -12.49 3.96 1.47
N GLY A 141 -11.68 4.92 1.01
CA GLY A 141 -10.98 4.83 -0.27
C GLY A 141 -9.99 3.67 -0.31
N GLN A 142 -9.22 3.47 0.76
CA GLN A 142 -8.34 2.30 0.89
C GLN A 142 -9.15 1.01 0.82
N MET A 143 -10.18 0.87 1.65
CA MET A 143 -11.02 -0.33 1.72
C MET A 143 -11.67 -0.66 0.38
N THR A 144 -12.09 0.35 -0.39
CA THR A 144 -12.67 0.15 -1.73
C THR A 144 -11.65 -0.42 -2.71
N LEU A 145 -10.41 0.05 -2.65
CA LEU A 145 -9.32 -0.45 -3.50
C LEU A 145 -8.84 -1.83 -3.07
N ASP A 146 -8.89 -2.15 -1.78
CA ASP A 146 -8.54 -3.48 -1.25
C ASP A 146 -9.46 -4.59 -1.81
N LEU A 147 -10.66 -4.23 -2.27
CA LEU A 147 -11.65 -5.15 -2.85
C LEU A 147 -11.50 -5.37 -4.37
N LEU A 148 -10.63 -4.61 -5.05
CA LEU A 148 -10.43 -4.66 -6.51
C LEU A 148 -9.30 -5.63 -6.89
#